data_AF-A0A4R6KZB9-F1
#
_entry.id   AF-A0A4R6KZB9-F1
#
_cell.length_a   1.000
_cell.length_b   1.000
_cell.length_c   1.000
_cell.angle_alpha   90.00
_cell.angle_beta   90.00
_cell.angle_gamma   90.00
#
_symmetry.space_group_name_H-M   'P 1'
#
loop_
_entity.id
_entity.type
_entity.pdbx_description
1 polymer ?
#
loop_
_entity_poly.entity_id
_entity_poly.type
_entity_poly.pdbx_seq_one_letter_code
_entity_poly.pdbx_strand_id
1 'polypeptide(L)'
;MFHKVLGLAGAAGLALTLGPSLQPAVAAPVTKSAVAAACALGLGSFDSASGVNSRIVSATAPPTVSPVLNTPNVYTTPYAVSNPTAFTAVPAGNGRTTRSGKVVWGAGYLMESTYTIGSDGKIVGTPVFRRIGNGWGGRFLIQSQYKASATSKPTRTMLYSQDMYGKFGRWTDVGKGLRNTGYVTGMSTMKSFALIATTPTYDMFLANNRAGGLYTVKIPTSVPLKPIITPVRTSSWQIFEQLVAAPCGRTGSILLGIDKDTKTAHLYAVGHANGTSTVIKSLGKAPGAFTDWEHFRFTPAYDPLNGG
;
A
#
# COMPACT_ATOMS: atom_id res chain seq x y z
N MET A 1 5.69 -46.78 42.78
CA MET A 1 4.99 -47.41 43.91
C MET A 1 5.41 -46.69 45.19
N PHE A 2 4.48 -46.40 46.11
CA PHE A 2 4.69 -45.74 47.42
C PHE A 2 5.22 -44.27 47.34
N HIS A 3 4.73 -43.25 48.08
CA HIS A 3 4.30 -43.08 49.49
C HIS A 3 5.50 -43.09 50.47
N LYS A 4 5.63 -42.23 51.51
CA LYS A 4 4.72 -41.35 52.30
C LYS A 4 5.41 -39.96 52.59
N VAL A 5 4.84 -38.86 53.16
CA VAL A 5 3.77 -38.58 54.16
C VAL A 5 4.20 -38.95 55.60
N LEU A 6 3.92 -38.24 56.71
CA LEU A 6 3.05 -37.11 57.10
C LEU A 6 3.71 -35.73 56.80
N GLY A 7 3.47 -34.57 57.42
CA GLY A 7 2.64 -34.06 58.55
C GLY A 7 3.06 -32.61 58.90
N LEU A 8 2.49 -31.83 59.85
CA LEU A 8 1.25 -31.86 60.66
C LEU A 8 1.14 -30.44 61.33
N ALA A 9 0.02 -29.86 61.81
CA ALA A 9 -1.39 -30.23 61.90
C ALA A 9 -2.27 -29.14 61.18
N GLY A 10 -3.30 -28.42 61.68
CA GLY A 10 -4.06 -28.33 62.95
C GLY A 10 -4.42 -26.86 63.30
N ALA A 11 -5.53 -26.50 63.98
CA ALA A 11 -6.75 -27.23 64.37
C ALA A 11 -7.87 -26.23 64.82
N ALA A 12 -9.14 -26.69 64.84
CA ALA A 12 -10.35 -26.08 65.44
C ALA A 12 -10.93 -24.76 64.85
N GLY A 13 -12.27 -24.59 64.98
CA GLY A 13 -13.00 -23.35 64.68
C GLY A 13 -14.38 -23.53 64.03
N LEU A 14 -15.46 -23.68 64.83
CA LEU A 14 -16.85 -23.60 64.35
C LEU A 14 -17.38 -22.16 64.49
N ALA A 15 -18.10 -21.65 63.49
CA ALA A 15 -19.16 -20.66 63.64
C ALA A 15 -20.05 -20.58 62.38
N LEU A 16 -21.37 -20.43 62.55
CA LEU A 16 -22.28 -19.94 61.51
C LEU A 16 -22.72 -18.51 61.87
N THR A 17 -22.91 -17.66 60.86
CA THR A 17 -23.88 -16.55 60.89
C THR A 17 -24.22 -16.11 59.46
N LEU A 18 -25.40 -15.52 59.26
CA LEU A 18 -25.85 -14.95 58.00
C LEU A 18 -25.62 -13.43 57.97
N GLY A 19 -25.37 -12.86 56.78
CA GLY A 19 -25.39 -11.42 56.57
C GLY A 19 -25.03 -11.03 55.12
N PRO A 20 -25.88 -10.29 54.38
CA PRO A 20 -25.56 -9.82 53.04
C PRO A 20 -24.64 -8.59 53.10
N SER A 21 -23.36 -8.74 52.72
CA SER A 21 -22.43 -7.63 52.58
C SER A 21 -22.71 -6.84 51.29
N LEU A 22 -23.29 -5.65 51.43
CA LEU A 22 -23.40 -4.67 50.35
C LEU A 22 -21.99 -4.19 49.93
N GLN A 23 -21.42 -4.84 48.92
CA GLN A 23 -20.19 -4.35 48.29
C GLN A 23 -20.48 -3.04 47.53
N PRO A 24 -19.68 -1.97 47.73
CA PRO A 24 -19.83 -0.77 46.91
C PRO A 24 -19.48 -1.09 45.46
N ALA A 25 -20.28 -0.57 44.52
CA ALA A 25 -20.07 -0.80 43.10
C ALA A 25 -18.75 -0.16 42.65
N VAL A 26 -17.72 -1.00 42.44
CA VAL A 26 -16.44 -0.57 41.86
C VAL A 26 -16.72 -0.07 40.45
N ALA A 27 -16.55 1.23 40.23
CA ALA A 27 -16.72 1.83 38.92
C ALA A 27 -15.77 1.15 37.93
N ALA A 28 -16.33 0.50 36.91
CA ALA A 28 -15.54 -0.18 35.90
C ALA A 28 -14.56 0.82 35.26
N PRO A 29 -13.27 0.49 35.11
CA PRO A 29 -12.30 1.42 34.54
C PRO A 29 -12.75 1.77 33.13
N VAL A 30 -12.93 3.06 32.86
CA VAL A 30 -13.32 3.56 31.54
C VAL A 30 -12.24 3.15 30.55
N THR A 31 -12.52 2.08 29.79
CA THR A 31 -11.68 1.68 28.68
C THR A 31 -11.67 2.84 27.70
N LYS A 32 -10.51 3.49 27.56
CA LYS A 32 -10.31 4.49 26.50
C LYS A 32 -10.61 3.78 25.19
N SER A 33 -11.80 4.06 24.62
CA SER A 33 -12.22 3.48 23.36
C SER A 33 -11.10 3.72 22.37
N ALA A 34 -10.53 2.63 21.83
CA ALA A 34 -9.37 2.72 20.97
C ALA A 34 -9.78 3.49 19.73
N VAL A 35 -9.34 4.76 19.64
CA VAL A 35 -9.62 5.63 18.51
C VAL A 35 -9.18 4.88 17.27
N ALA A 36 -10.15 4.50 16.43
CA ALA A 36 -9.91 3.62 15.30
C ALA A 36 -8.79 4.23 14.45
N ALA A 37 -7.65 3.55 14.39
CA ALA A 37 -6.41 4.14 13.91
C ALA A 37 -6.62 4.74 12.51
N ALA A 38 -6.41 6.05 12.40
CA ALA A 38 -6.68 6.78 11.15
C ALA A 38 -5.87 6.12 10.02
N CYS A 39 -6.56 5.77 8.93
CA CYS A 39 -5.93 5.10 7.79
C CYS A 39 -4.71 5.91 7.32
N ALA A 40 -3.59 5.24 7.11
CA ALA A 40 -2.31 5.89 6.84
C ALA A 40 -1.65 5.32 5.59
N LEU A 41 -1.23 6.20 4.69
CA LEU A 41 -0.44 5.86 3.51
C LEU A 41 1.03 6.07 3.85
N GLY A 42 1.80 4.98 3.92
CA GLY A 42 3.25 5.06 3.81
C GLY A 42 3.59 5.50 2.39
N LEU A 43 3.90 6.77 2.20
CA LEU A 43 4.23 7.36 0.90
C LEU A 43 5.75 7.31 0.71
N GLY A 44 6.18 6.61 -0.34
CA GLY A 44 7.54 6.64 -0.84
C GLY A 44 7.63 7.54 -2.06
N SER A 45 8.80 8.11 -2.31
CA SER A 45 9.04 8.92 -3.50
C SER A 45 10.52 9.03 -3.82
N PHE A 46 10.83 9.33 -5.09
CA PHE A 46 12.21 9.52 -5.55
C PHE A 46 12.54 11.01 -5.64
N ASP A 47 13.62 11.41 -4.97
CA ASP A 47 14.13 12.78 -5.03
C ASP A 47 14.98 13.04 -6.30
N SER A 48 15.39 14.28 -6.50
CA SER A 48 16.21 14.70 -7.65
C SER A 48 17.63 14.14 -7.66
N ALA A 49 18.11 13.56 -6.56
CA ALA A 49 19.41 12.89 -6.44
C ALA A 49 19.30 11.35 -6.55
N SER A 50 18.11 10.81 -6.88
CA SER A 50 17.80 9.37 -6.86
C SER A 50 17.89 8.70 -5.48
N GLY A 51 17.82 9.50 -4.40
CA GLY A 51 17.50 9.01 -3.07
C GLY A 51 16.00 8.66 -2.93
N VAL A 52 15.66 8.00 -1.83
CA VAL A 52 14.29 7.58 -1.53
C VAL A 52 13.75 8.32 -0.32
N ASN A 53 12.84 9.24 -0.57
CA ASN A 53 12.03 9.88 0.45
C ASN A 53 10.97 8.91 0.98
N SER A 54 10.66 9.05 2.28
CA SER A 54 9.58 8.31 2.93
C SER A 54 8.89 9.17 3.99
N ARG A 55 7.55 9.18 3.95
CA ARG A 55 6.68 9.95 4.87
C ARG A 55 5.35 9.22 5.05
N ILE A 56 4.68 9.44 6.18
CA ILE A 56 3.34 8.92 6.45
C ILE A 56 2.33 10.02 6.16
N VAL A 57 1.31 9.72 5.35
CA VAL A 57 0.16 10.61 5.09
C VAL A 57 -1.07 10.00 5.76
N SER A 58 -1.58 10.66 6.79
CA SER A 58 -2.66 10.16 7.66
C SER A 58 -4.01 10.79 7.31
N ALA A 59 -5.06 9.95 7.26
CA ALA A 59 -6.42 10.30 6.89
C ALA A 59 -7.22 10.99 8.01
N THR A 60 -6.64 12.03 8.59
CA THR A 60 -7.34 13.04 9.38
C THR A 60 -8.02 14.06 8.46
N ALA A 61 -8.91 14.90 9.00
CA ALA A 61 -9.48 16.06 8.29
C ALA A 61 -9.23 17.32 9.14
N PRO A 62 -8.30 18.22 8.75
CA PRO A 62 -7.43 18.15 7.57
C PRO A 62 -6.40 17.01 7.64
N PRO A 63 -5.78 16.61 6.52
CA PRO A 63 -4.79 15.52 6.48
C PRO A 63 -3.51 15.94 7.20
N THR A 64 -2.82 14.97 7.78
CA THR A 64 -1.51 15.18 8.41
C THR A 64 -0.42 14.42 7.66
N VAL A 65 0.78 14.99 7.60
CA VAL A 65 1.95 14.40 6.90
C VAL A 65 3.13 14.42 7.86
N SER A 66 3.83 13.30 8.01
CA SER A 66 5.04 13.23 8.85
C SER A 66 6.19 14.03 8.22
N PRO A 67 7.23 14.38 9.00
CA PRO A 67 8.53 14.74 8.45
C PRO A 67 9.01 13.71 7.42
N VAL A 68 9.79 14.18 6.44
CA VAL A 68 10.39 13.33 5.41
C VAL A 68 11.64 12.66 5.96
N LEU A 69 11.66 11.33 5.96
CA LEU A 69 12.86 10.53 6.16
C LEU A 69 13.47 10.22 4.79
N ASN A 70 14.59 10.88 4.47
CA ASN A 70 15.35 10.63 3.25
C ASN A 70 16.34 9.47 3.45
N THR A 71 16.37 8.54 2.50
CA THR A 71 17.43 7.54 2.36
C THR A 71 18.25 7.91 1.11
N PRO A 72 19.42 8.57 1.26
CA PRO A 72 20.26 8.94 0.13
C PRO A 72 20.98 7.71 -0.43
N ASN A 73 21.53 7.83 -1.65
CA ASN A 73 22.41 6.84 -2.29
C ASN A 73 21.82 5.43 -2.45
N VAL A 74 20.49 5.28 -2.51
CA VAL A 74 19.86 3.98 -2.81
C VAL A 74 20.17 3.56 -4.24
N TYR A 75 19.95 4.45 -5.20
CA TYR A 75 20.24 4.22 -6.61
C TYR A 75 21.36 5.14 -7.07
N THR A 76 22.38 4.59 -7.71
CA THR A 76 23.52 5.38 -8.18
C THR A 76 23.22 6.05 -9.51
N THR A 77 23.56 7.33 -9.60
CA THR A 77 23.71 8.07 -10.87
C THR A 77 24.74 7.38 -11.78
N PRO A 78 24.73 7.59 -13.11
CA PRO A 78 23.90 8.52 -13.88
C PRO A 78 22.52 7.98 -14.30
N TYR A 79 22.23 6.69 -14.05
CA TYR A 79 21.00 6.08 -14.53
C TYR A 79 19.80 6.47 -13.66
N ALA A 80 18.88 7.24 -14.20
CA ALA A 80 17.58 7.47 -13.56
C ALA A 80 16.83 6.14 -13.36
N VAL A 81 16.38 5.89 -12.14
CA VAL A 81 15.26 4.97 -11.90
C VAL A 81 13.95 5.61 -12.39
N SER A 82 12.91 4.81 -12.51
CA SER A 82 11.57 5.20 -12.94
C SER A 82 10.57 4.07 -12.65
N ASN A 83 9.28 4.39 -12.71
CA ASN A 83 8.15 3.49 -12.56
C ASN A 83 8.34 2.45 -11.43
N PRO A 84 8.36 2.90 -10.16
CA PRO A 84 8.39 2.01 -9.01
C PRO A 84 7.05 1.30 -8.83
N THR A 85 7.12 0.02 -8.45
CA THR A 85 5.96 -0.65 -7.84
C THR A 85 5.72 -0.11 -6.42
N ALA A 86 4.67 -0.59 -5.77
CA ALA A 86 4.66 -0.62 -4.31
C ALA A 86 5.93 -1.33 -3.77
N PHE A 87 6.47 -0.84 -2.66
CA PHE A 87 7.61 -1.45 -1.95
C PHE A 87 7.13 -2.04 -0.62
N THR A 88 7.38 -3.31 -0.35
CA THR A 88 7.18 -3.86 1.01
C THR A 88 8.24 -3.26 1.94
N ALA A 89 7.82 -2.70 3.07
CA ALA A 89 8.68 -2.25 4.17
C ALA A 89 8.43 -3.16 5.38
N VAL A 90 9.44 -3.95 5.76
CA VAL A 90 9.32 -5.01 6.76
C VAL A 90 10.40 -4.86 7.84
N PRO A 91 10.06 -4.92 9.15
CA PRO A 91 11.06 -4.88 10.22
C PRO A 91 12.10 -6.00 10.08
N ALA A 92 13.37 -5.66 10.24
CA ALA A 92 14.51 -6.56 10.10
C ALA A 92 15.29 -6.75 11.43
N GLY A 93 14.62 -6.48 12.56
CA GLY A 93 15.22 -6.45 13.90
C GLY A 93 16.08 -5.19 14.15
N ASN A 94 16.49 -4.97 15.39
CA ASN A 94 17.47 -3.95 15.78
C ASN A 94 17.23 -2.53 15.21
N GLY A 95 15.96 -2.09 15.16
CA GLY A 95 15.56 -0.79 14.61
C GLY A 95 15.63 -0.67 13.07
N ARG A 96 15.93 -1.76 12.36
CA ARG A 96 16.12 -1.79 10.90
C ARG A 96 14.83 -2.15 10.16
N THR A 97 14.70 -1.65 8.93
CA THR A 97 13.61 -1.99 8.00
C THR A 97 14.18 -2.39 6.65
N THR A 98 13.85 -3.58 6.16
CA THR A 98 14.14 -3.98 4.77
C THR A 98 13.01 -3.49 3.87
N ARG A 99 13.40 -2.84 2.77
CA ARG A 99 12.53 -2.31 1.72
C ARG A 99 12.78 -3.09 0.43
N SER A 100 11.73 -3.68 -0.14
CA SER A 100 11.81 -4.50 -1.36
C SER A 100 10.71 -4.16 -2.36
N GLY A 101 11.04 -4.04 -3.64
CA GLY A 101 10.11 -3.67 -4.71
C GLY A 101 10.73 -3.85 -6.09
N LYS A 102 10.13 -3.25 -7.12
CA LYS A 102 10.65 -3.24 -8.50
C LYS A 102 10.67 -1.81 -9.05
N VAL A 103 11.65 -1.53 -9.90
CA VAL A 103 11.84 -0.26 -10.62
C VAL A 103 12.27 -0.55 -12.06
N VAL A 104 11.99 0.38 -12.97
CA VAL A 104 12.63 0.45 -14.28
C VAL A 104 13.87 1.35 -14.15
N TRP A 105 15.03 0.88 -14.62
CA TRP A 105 16.30 1.59 -14.47
C TRP A 105 16.96 1.83 -15.84
N GLY A 106 17.35 3.09 -16.11
CA GLY A 106 18.07 3.46 -17.34
C GLY A 106 17.28 3.15 -18.61
N ALA A 107 17.92 2.45 -19.56
CA ALA A 107 17.36 2.08 -20.87
C ALA A 107 16.32 0.94 -20.80
N GLY A 108 15.40 0.98 -19.83
CA GLY A 108 14.27 0.05 -19.75
C GLY A 108 14.57 -1.29 -19.08
N TYR A 109 15.50 -1.34 -18.14
CA TYR A 109 15.80 -2.55 -17.38
C TYR A 109 14.84 -2.68 -16.20
N LEU A 110 14.03 -3.74 -16.16
CA LEU A 110 13.22 -4.04 -14.97
C LEU A 110 14.10 -4.72 -13.93
N MET A 111 14.21 -4.08 -12.77
CA MET A 111 15.08 -4.47 -11.67
C MET A 111 14.23 -4.71 -10.43
N GLU A 112 14.43 -5.84 -9.76
CA GLU A 112 14.09 -5.95 -8.34
C GLU A 112 15.11 -5.16 -7.55
N SER A 113 14.61 -4.37 -6.60
CA SER A 113 15.37 -3.55 -5.66
C SER A 113 15.11 -4.07 -4.26
N THR A 114 16.16 -4.31 -3.48
CA THR A 114 16.07 -4.65 -2.06
C THR A 114 17.21 -4.01 -1.29
N TYR A 115 16.87 -3.23 -0.27
CA TYR A 115 17.83 -2.52 0.58
C TYR A 115 17.31 -2.46 2.01
N THR A 116 18.21 -2.41 2.99
CA THR A 116 17.85 -2.27 4.40
C THR A 116 18.25 -0.90 4.89
N ILE A 117 17.41 -0.25 5.69
CA ILE A 117 17.71 1.01 6.36
C ILE A 117 17.75 0.86 7.88
N GLY A 118 18.53 1.71 8.54
CA GLY A 118 18.50 1.91 9.99
C GLY A 118 17.35 2.82 10.44
N SER A 119 17.23 3.01 11.75
CA SER A 119 16.29 3.95 12.36
C SER A 119 16.61 5.42 12.08
N ASP A 120 17.84 5.71 11.67
CA ASP A 120 18.31 7.01 11.18
C ASP A 120 18.04 7.24 9.68
N GLY A 121 17.35 6.30 9.01
CA GLY A 121 17.02 6.37 7.58
C GLY A 121 18.16 6.01 6.63
N LYS A 122 19.39 5.81 7.11
CA LYS A 122 20.55 5.47 6.27
C LYS A 122 20.55 4.00 5.87
N ILE A 123 21.21 3.70 4.75
CA ILE A 123 21.37 2.32 4.24
C ILE A 123 22.28 1.52 5.18
N VAL A 124 21.91 0.26 5.42
CA VAL A 124 22.68 -0.72 6.20
C VAL A 124 23.07 -1.88 5.28
N GLY A 125 24.37 -2.04 5.04
CA GLY A 125 24.92 -3.00 4.07
C GLY A 125 24.77 -2.52 2.62
N THR A 126 24.98 -3.42 1.67
CA THR A 126 24.91 -3.11 0.23
C THR A 126 23.49 -3.34 -0.31
N PRO A 127 22.88 -2.36 -1.01
CA PRO A 127 21.64 -2.59 -1.77
C PRO A 127 21.81 -3.69 -2.83
N VAL A 128 20.81 -4.55 -2.95
CA VAL A 128 20.78 -5.68 -3.90
C VAL A 128 19.84 -5.35 -5.05
N PHE A 129 20.38 -5.36 -6.27
CA PHE A 129 19.64 -5.12 -7.50
C PHE A 129 19.71 -6.33 -8.43
N ARG A 130 18.55 -6.91 -8.75
CA ARG A 130 18.45 -8.11 -9.60
C ARG A 130 17.67 -7.79 -10.86
N ARG A 131 18.30 -7.86 -12.03
CA ARG A 131 17.58 -7.70 -13.31
C ARG A 131 16.63 -8.87 -13.52
N ILE A 132 15.40 -8.56 -13.92
CA ILE A 132 14.34 -9.52 -14.24
C ILE A 132 13.68 -9.30 -15.60
N GLY A 133 14.05 -8.22 -16.32
CA GLY A 133 13.62 -7.98 -17.70
C GLY A 133 14.35 -6.83 -18.39
N ASN A 134 14.22 -6.75 -19.71
CA ASN A 134 14.63 -5.62 -20.56
C ASN A 134 13.40 -5.13 -21.35
N GLY A 135 13.45 -3.93 -21.93
CA GLY A 135 12.35 -3.39 -22.76
C GLY A 135 11.14 -2.90 -21.96
N TRP A 136 11.32 -2.60 -20.67
CA TRP A 136 10.31 -1.98 -19.81
C TRP A 136 10.40 -0.45 -19.85
N GLY A 137 9.39 0.24 -19.35
CA GLY A 137 9.33 1.71 -19.34
C GLY A 137 7.91 2.19 -19.62
N GLY A 138 7.78 3.42 -20.10
CA GLY A 138 6.50 4.08 -20.32
C GLY A 138 6.11 4.96 -19.14
N ARG A 139 4.87 4.84 -18.67
CA ARG A 139 4.27 5.83 -17.73
C ARG A 139 3.95 5.31 -16.33
N PHE A 140 3.90 3.99 -16.13
CA PHE A 140 3.62 3.38 -14.82
C PHE A 140 3.96 1.88 -14.82
N LEU A 141 4.28 1.37 -13.63
CA LEU A 141 4.48 -0.05 -13.32
C LEU A 141 3.81 -0.35 -11.97
N ILE A 142 2.88 -1.30 -11.94
CA ILE A 142 2.10 -1.62 -10.75
C ILE A 142 2.15 -3.12 -10.49
N GLN A 143 2.51 -3.52 -9.28
CA GLN A 143 2.49 -4.92 -8.85
C GLN A 143 1.21 -5.21 -8.05
N SER A 144 0.40 -6.16 -8.54
CA SER A 144 -0.61 -6.85 -7.74
C SER A 144 0.02 -8.10 -7.09
N GLN A 145 -0.30 -8.34 -5.82
CA GLN A 145 0.08 -9.54 -5.09
C GLN A 145 -1.11 -10.07 -4.30
N TYR A 146 -1.88 -10.96 -4.92
CA TYR A 146 -2.96 -11.64 -4.21
C TYR A 146 -2.39 -12.73 -3.29
N LYS A 147 -2.83 -12.71 -2.02
CA LYS A 147 -2.52 -13.68 -0.98
C LYS A 147 -3.81 -14.30 -0.45
N ALA A 148 -3.87 -15.63 -0.40
CA ALA A 148 -5.01 -16.34 0.20
C ALA A 148 -5.08 -16.20 1.73
N SER A 149 -3.94 -15.97 2.39
CA SER A 149 -3.86 -15.71 3.84
C SER A 149 -2.69 -14.78 4.19
N ALA A 150 -2.72 -14.18 5.38
CA ALA A 150 -1.64 -13.31 5.86
C ALA A 150 -0.27 -14.01 5.94
N THR A 151 -0.26 -15.29 6.30
CA THR A 151 0.95 -16.14 6.41
C THR A 151 1.45 -16.66 5.07
N SER A 152 0.65 -16.58 3.99
CA SER A 152 1.04 -17.12 2.68
C SER A 152 2.07 -16.25 1.94
N LYS A 153 2.92 -16.91 1.14
CA LYS A 153 3.55 -16.26 -0.03
C LYS A 153 2.44 -15.86 -1.02
N PRO A 154 2.61 -14.80 -1.84
CA PRO A 154 1.65 -14.43 -2.86
C PRO A 154 1.25 -15.63 -3.72
N THR A 155 -0.05 -15.94 -3.73
CA THR A 155 -0.63 -17.01 -4.56
C THR A 155 -0.66 -16.60 -6.03
N ARG A 156 -0.65 -15.28 -6.30
CA ARG A 156 -0.50 -14.68 -7.63
C ARG A 156 0.27 -13.36 -7.51
N THR A 157 1.35 -13.22 -8.27
CA THR A 157 1.98 -11.92 -8.55
C THR A 157 1.71 -11.54 -10.01
N MET A 158 1.24 -10.32 -10.24
CA MET A 158 1.04 -9.75 -11.57
C MET A 158 1.69 -8.36 -11.63
N LEU A 159 2.34 -8.06 -12.76
CA LEU A 159 2.79 -6.71 -13.10
C LEU A 159 1.91 -6.14 -14.20
N TYR A 160 1.60 -4.87 -14.04
CA TYR A 160 0.79 -4.08 -14.95
C TYR A 160 1.60 -2.87 -15.39
N SER A 161 1.74 -2.64 -16.69
CA SER A 161 2.55 -1.53 -17.22
C SER A 161 2.03 -1.05 -18.57
N GLN A 162 2.16 0.23 -18.85
CA GLN A 162 1.83 0.83 -20.14
C GLN A 162 3.09 0.93 -20.99
N ASP A 163 3.12 0.25 -22.13
CA ASP A 163 4.24 0.32 -23.06
C ASP A 163 4.39 1.71 -23.71
N MET A 164 5.49 1.93 -24.41
CA MET A 164 5.78 3.20 -25.10
C MET A 164 4.74 3.60 -26.15
N TYR A 165 3.88 2.67 -26.59
CA TYR A 165 2.80 2.90 -27.54
C TYR A 165 1.43 3.10 -26.85
N GLY A 166 1.42 3.24 -25.51
CA GLY A 166 0.22 3.49 -24.73
C GLY A 166 -0.62 2.25 -24.40
N LYS A 167 -0.19 1.04 -24.79
CA LYS A 167 -0.95 -0.20 -24.54
C LYS A 167 -0.70 -0.67 -23.10
N PHE A 168 -1.76 -0.87 -22.33
CA PHE A 168 -1.64 -1.36 -20.95
C PHE A 168 -1.57 -2.89 -20.95
N GLY A 169 -0.38 -3.44 -20.71
CA GLY A 169 -0.13 -4.88 -20.66
C GLY A 169 -0.22 -5.45 -19.24
N ARG A 170 -0.53 -6.75 -19.17
CA ARG A 170 -0.41 -7.56 -17.95
C ARG A 170 0.64 -8.64 -18.14
N TRP A 171 1.56 -8.75 -17.19
CA TRP A 171 2.50 -9.84 -17.05
C TRP A 171 2.19 -10.62 -15.78
N THR A 172 2.18 -11.94 -15.87
CA THR A 172 2.01 -12.85 -14.73
C THR A 172 3.35 -13.48 -14.38
N ASP A 173 3.68 -13.52 -13.09
CA ASP A 173 4.81 -14.29 -12.59
C ASP A 173 4.49 -15.79 -12.71
N VAL A 174 5.36 -16.54 -13.42
CA VAL A 174 5.25 -17.99 -13.60
C VAL A 174 6.42 -18.73 -12.93
N GLY A 175 7.05 -18.13 -11.92
CA GLY A 175 8.14 -18.69 -11.10
C GLY A 175 9.50 -18.75 -11.81
N LYS A 176 9.50 -18.92 -13.14
CA LYS A 176 10.70 -18.82 -14.00
C LYS A 176 10.89 -17.44 -14.63
N GLY A 177 9.96 -16.50 -14.42
CA GLY A 177 9.97 -15.16 -15.01
C GLY A 177 8.57 -14.60 -15.24
N LEU A 178 8.51 -13.50 -15.99
CA LEU A 178 7.29 -12.74 -16.26
C LEU A 178 6.74 -13.04 -17.67
N ARG A 179 5.59 -13.73 -17.75
CA ARG A 179 4.91 -14.02 -19.02
C ARG A 179 3.86 -12.93 -19.30
N ASN A 180 3.88 -12.30 -20.47
CA ASN A 180 2.76 -11.46 -20.92
C ASN A 180 1.49 -12.33 -21.07
N THR A 181 0.40 -11.93 -20.43
CA THR A 181 -0.90 -12.63 -20.40
C THR A 181 -2.06 -11.75 -20.89
N GLY A 182 -1.75 -10.76 -21.73
CA GLY A 182 -2.71 -9.96 -22.49
C GLY A 182 -2.52 -8.45 -22.35
N TYR A 183 -3.17 -7.70 -23.24
CA TYR A 183 -3.28 -6.25 -23.19
C TYR A 183 -4.73 -5.81 -22.93
N VAL A 184 -4.87 -4.64 -22.32
CA VAL A 184 -6.12 -3.96 -21.99
C VAL A 184 -6.31 -2.81 -22.97
N THR A 185 -7.36 -2.88 -23.78
CA THR A 185 -7.71 -1.85 -24.77
C THR A 185 -8.30 -0.59 -24.10
N GLY A 186 -8.29 0.54 -24.81
CA GLY A 186 -8.87 1.81 -24.34
C GLY A 186 -8.07 2.59 -23.27
N MET A 187 -6.91 2.10 -22.84
CA MET A 187 -6.16 2.65 -21.69
C MET A 187 -5.19 3.80 -22.04
N SER A 188 -5.05 4.16 -23.32
CA SER A 188 -4.12 5.21 -23.77
C SER A 188 -4.50 6.63 -23.29
N THR A 189 -5.78 6.87 -23.00
CA THR A 189 -6.30 8.16 -22.52
C THR A 189 -6.15 8.37 -21.01
N MET A 190 -5.76 7.32 -20.27
CA MET A 190 -5.61 7.36 -18.82
C MET A 190 -4.36 8.16 -18.41
N LYS A 191 -4.51 9.00 -17.39
CA LYS A 191 -3.45 9.86 -16.85
C LYS A 191 -2.64 9.11 -15.79
N SER A 192 -3.29 8.42 -14.84
CA SER A 192 -2.63 7.58 -13.84
C SER A 192 -3.54 6.44 -13.33
N PHE A 193 -2.97 5.52 -12.55
CA PHE A 193 -3.66 4.33 -12.01
C PHE A 193 -3.22 4.07 -10.56
N ALA A 194 -4.16 3.75 -9.67
CA ALA A 194 -3.91 3.25 -8.33
C ALA A 194 -4.64 1.92 -8.12
N LEU A 195 -3.92 0.87 -7.73
CA LEU A 195 -4.51 -0.44 -7.39
C LEU A 195 -5.24 -0.34 -6.03
N ILE A 196 -6.53 -0.68 -5.99
CA ILE A 196 -7.39 -0.59 -4.79
C ILE A 196 -7.92 -1.95 -4.30
N ALA A 197 -7.96 -2.98 -5.17
CA ALA A 197 -8.38 -4.32 -4.76
C ALA A 197 -7.58 -5.43 -5.45
N THR A 198 -7.29 -6.51 -4.73
CA THR A 198 -6.67 -7.73 -5.26
C THR A 198 -7.41 -8.96 -4.74
N THR A 199 -8.08 -9.70 -5.63
CA THR A 199 -8.96 -10.83 -5.27
C THR A 199 -8.53 -12.12 -5.99
N PRO A 200 -9.14 -13.30 -5.76
CA PRO A 200 -8.83 -14.51 -6.54
C PRO A 200 -9.09 -14.34 -8.05
N THR A 201 -10.15 -13.62 -8.41
CA THR A 201 -10.70 -13.59 -9.78
C THR A 201 -10.47 -12.28 -10.53
N TYR A 202 -10.09 -11.20 -9.85
CA TYR A 202 -9.76 -9.91 -10.48
C TYR A 202 -8.81 -9.06 -9.63
N ASP A 203 -8.15 -8.11 -10.29
CA ASP A 203 -7.52 -6.93 -9.69
C ASP A 203 -8.36 -5.69 -10.08
N MET A 204 -8.50 -4.71 -9.18
CA MET A 204 -9.24 -3.47 -9.47
C MET A 204 -8.38 -2.24 -9.18
N PHE A 205 -8.43 -1.29 -10.12
CA PHE A 205 -7.75 0.00 -10.06
C PHE A 205 -8.76 1.14 -10.03
N LEU A 206 -8.40 2.26 -9.42
CA LEU A 206 -8.94 3.57 -9.79
C LEU A 206 -8.01 4.20 -10.82
N ALA A 207 -8.57 4.75 -11.89
CA ALA A 207 -7.81 5.42 -12.95
C ALA A 207 -8.49 6.73 -13.34
N ASN A 208 -7.71 7.82 -13.41
CA ASN A 208 -8.18 9.09 -13.96
C ASN A 208 -7.81 9.21 -15.43
N ASN A 209 -8.60 9.91 -16.24
CA ASN A 209 -8.29 10.21 -17.64
C ASN A 209 -7.96 11.70 -17.85
N ARG A 210 -7.38 12.02 -19.01
CA ARG A 210 -7.03 13.41 -19.39
C ARG A 210 -8.24 14.34 -19.52
N ALA A 211 -9.46 13.80 -19.67
CA ALA A 211 -10.70 14.57 -19.80
C ALA A 211 -11.39 14.87 -18.45
N GLY A 212 -10.88 14.35 -17.33
CA GLY A 212 -11.36 14.65 -15.98
C GLY A 212 -12.16 13.55 -15.30
N GLY A 213 -12.47 12.46 -16.00
CA GLY A 213 -13.19 11.33 -15.41
C GLY A 213 -12.29 10.48 -14.52
N LEU A 214 -12.88 9.93 -13.44
CA LEU A 214 -12.34 8.86 -12.60
C LEU A 214 -13.17 7.60 -12.84
N TYR A 215 -12.51 6.46 -13.04
CA TYR A 215 -13.12 5.18 -13.35
C TYR A 215 -12.58 4.09 -12.43
N THR A 216 -13.38 3.07 -12.13
CA THR A 216 -12.82 1.77 -11.79
C THR A 216 -12.39 1.06 -13.08
N VAL A 217 -11.26 0.36 -13.02
CA VAL A 217 -10.81 -0.58 -14.05
C VAL A 217 -10.65 -1.94 -13.37
N LYS A 218 -11.61 -2.84 -13.60
CA LYS A 218 -11.64 -4.20 -13.05
C LYS A 218 -11.09 -5.16 -14.10
N ILE A 219 -9.95 -5.77 -13.81
CA ILE A 219 -9.24 -6.66 -14.74
C ILE A 219 -9.34 -8.10 -14.23
N PRO A 220 -10.00 -9.01 -14.96
CA PRO A 220 -10.13 -10.41 -14.53
C PRO A 220 -8.78 -11.12 -14.60
N THR A 221 -8.55 -12.09 -13.72
CA THR A 221 -7.30 -12.88 -13.67
C THR A 221 -7.18 -13.91 -14.79
N SER A 222 -8.28 -14.22 -15.47
CA SER A 222 -8.35 -15.13 -16.61
C SER A 222 -7.69 -14.59 -17.89
N VAL A 223 -7.66 -15.45 -18.91
CA VAL A 223 -7.29 -15.16 -20.31
C VAL A 223 -8.40 -15.73 -21.19
N PRO A 224 -8.88 -15.02 -22.25
CA PRO A 224 -8.49 -13.67 -22.67
C PRO A 224 -8.93 -12.58 -21.67
N LEU A 225 -8.22 -11.45 -21.68
CA LEU A 225 -8.58 -10.30 -20.87
C LEU A 225 -9.88 -9.66 -21.34
N LYS A 226 -10.87 -9.59 -20.45
CA LYS A 226 -12.13 -8.86 -20.63
C LYS A 226 -12.28 -7.83 -19.49
N PRO A 227 -11.61 -6.67 -19.59
CA PRO A 227 -11.68 -5.63 -18.56
C PRO A 227 -13.09 -5.02 -18.48
N ILE A 228 -13.51 -4.63 -17.29
CA ILE A 228 -14.72 -3.84 -17.06
C ILE A 228 -14.29 -2.45 -16.58
N ILE A 229 -14.81 -1.41 -17.22
CA ILE A 229 -14.50 -0.01 -16.91
C ILE A 229 -15.80 0.68 -16.50
N THR A 230 -15.89 1.18 -15.28
CA THR A 230 -17.12 1.83 -14.77
C THR A 230 -16.82 3.25 -14.32
N PRO A 231 -17.57 4.28 -14.78
CA PRO A 231 -17.38 5.64 -14.32
C PRO A 231 -17.72 5.77 -12.83
N VAL A 232 -16.86 6.49 -12.11
CA VAL A 232 -17.03 6.85 -10.69
C VAL A 232 -17.33 8.35 -10.58
N ARG A 233 -16.57 9.18 -11.27
CA ARG A 233 -16.85 10.62 -11.47
C ARG A 233 -16.54 10.99 -12.91
N THR A 234 -17.23 11.96 -13.49
CA THR A 234 -17.08 12.36 -14.90
C THR A 234 -16.15 13.56 -15.11
N SER A 235 -15.82 14.31 -14.05
CA SER A 235 -15.02 15.55 -14.12
C SER A 235 -14.17 15.77 -12.86
N SER A 236 -13.25 16.73 -12.97
CA SER A 236 -12.37 17.26 -11.90
C SER A 236 -11.20 16.36 -11.44
N TRP A 237 -10.99 15.19 -12.04
CA TRP A 237 -9.82 14.33 -11.75
C TRP A 237 -8.65 14.52 -12.71
N GLN A 238 -8.75 15.42 -13.70
CA GLN A 238 -7.68 15.66 -14.69
C GLN A 238 -6.44 16.30 -14.07
N ILE A 239 -6.55 16.92 -12.90
CA ILE A 239 -5.47 17.67 -12.23
C ILE A 239 -4.40 16.79 -11.57
N PHE A 240 -4.55 15.47 -11.55
CA PHE A 240 -3.60 14.56 -10.90
C PHE A 240 -2.77 13.77 -11.92
N GLU A 241 -1.45 13.95 -11.92
CA GLU A 241 -0.50 13.13 -12.70
C GLU A 241 -0.28 11.77 -12.05
N GLN A 242 -0.47 11.66 -10.73
CA GLN A 242 -0.32 10.41 -9.98
C GLN A 242 -1.45 10.22 -8.96
N LEU A 243 -1.92 8.98 -8.86
CA LEU A 243 -2.82 8.49 -7.83
C LEU A 243 -2.08 7.41 -7.03
N VAL A 244 -2.05 7.54 -5.71
CA VAL A 244 -1.46 6.53 -4.80
C VAL A 244 -2.52 6.11 -3.78
N ALA A 245 -2.81 4.82 -3.68
CA ALA A 245 -3.83 4.29 -2.78
C ALA A 245 -3.25 3.35 -1.71
N ALA A 246 -3.94 3.24 -0.58
CA ALA A 246 -3.70 2.24 0.47
C ALA A 246 -5.04 1.75 1.05
N PRO A 247 -5.13 0.51 1.58
CA PRO A 247 -6.37 -0.03 2.11
C PRO A 247 -6.85 0.78 3.32
N CYS A 248 -8.18 0.93 3.47
CA CYS A 248 -8.77 1.68 4.58
C CYS A 248 -10.10 1.06 5.03
N GLY A 249 -10.17 0.68 6.31
CA GLY A 249 -11.31 -0.05 6.85
C GLY A 249 -11.49 -1.42 6.20
N ARG A 250 -12.74 -1.93 6.20
CA ARG A 250 -13.06 -3.29 5.73
C ARG A 250 -13.21 -3.42 4.20
N THR A 251 -13.63 -2.35 3.54
CA THR A 251 -14.05 -2.36 2.12
C THR A 251 -13.70 -1.05 1.38
N GLY A 252 -12.71 -0.30 1.86
CA GLY A 252 -12.40 1.04 1.35
C GLY A 252 -10.92 1.25 1.08
N SER A 253 -10.57 2.45 0.65
CA SER A 253 -9.19 2.88 0.42
C SER A 253 -9.03 4.36 0.74
N ILE A 254 -7.83 4.74 1.16
CA ILE A 254 -7.41 6.14 1.07
C ILE A 254 -6.71 6.34 -0.27
N LEU A 255 -6.95 7.50 -0.88
CA LEU A 255 -6.45 7.86 -2.21
C LEU A 255 -5.80 9.24 -2.12
N LEU A 256 -4.51 9.30 -2.42
CA LEU A 256 -3.75 10.54 -2.57
C LEU A 256 -3.68 10.87 -4.07
N GLY A 257 -4.33 11.95 -4.48
CA GLY A 257 -4.12 12.56 -5.80
C GLY A 257 -2.99 13.58 -5.71
N ILE A 258 -2.00 13.46 -6.59
CA ILE A 258 -0.82 14.34 -6.64
C ILE A 258 -0.86 15.13 -7.94
N ASP A 259 -0.87 16.44 -7.79
CA ASP A 259 -0.75 17.45 -8.84
C ASP A 259 0.71 17.92 -8.86
N LYS A 260 1.43 17.53 -9.92
CA LYS A 260 2.86 17.84 -10.12
C LYS A 260 3.08 19.24 -10.68
N ASP A 261 2.09 19.79 -11.38
CA ASP A 261 2.18 21.14 -11.96
C ASP A 261 2.15 22.19 -10.84
N THR A 262 1.25 22.04 -9.87
CA THR A 262 1.21 22.87 -8.64
C THR A 262 2.07 22.35 -7.49
N LYS A 263 2.62 21.13 -7.61
CA LYS A 263 3.43 20.42 -6.59
C LYS A 263 2.66 20.15 -5.29
N THR A 264 1.35 19.91 -5.39
CA THR A 264 0.44 19.69 -4.27
C THR A 264 -0.12 18.26 -4.27
N ALA A 265 -0.76 17.88 -3.17
CA ALA A 265 -1.54 16.65 -3.13
C ALA A 265 -2.81 16.81 -2.30
N HIS A 266 -3.84 16.06 -2.68
CA HIS A 266 -5.16 16.05 -2.04
C HIS A 266 -5.50 14.62 -1.61
N LEU A 267 -5.92 14.47 -0.36
CA LEU A 267 -6.25 13.16 0.22
C LEU A 267 -7.77 12.95 0.25
N TYR A 268 -8.19 11.76 -0.13
CA TYR A 268 -9.58 11.33 -0.16
C TYR A 268 -9.76 10.02 0.60
N ALA A 269 -10.85 9.90 1.35
CA ALA A 269 -11.38 8.61 1.79
C ALA A 269 -12.36 8.10 0.73
N VAL A 270 -12.12 6.89 0.23
CA VAL A 270 -12.91 6.22 -0.81
C VAL A 270 -13.56 4.97 -0.21
N GLY A 271 -14.88 4.85 -0.33
CA GLY A 271 -15.61 3.65 0.06
C GLY A 271 -15.46 2.51 -0.96
N HIS A 272 -16.26 1.46 -0.81
CA HIS A 272 -16.32 0.36 -1.77
C HIS A 272 -16.71 0.88 -3.17
N ALA A 273 -15.89 0.53 -4.17
CA ALA A 273 -15.97 1.11 -5.50
C ALA A 273 -17.07 0.48 -6.38
N ASN A 274 -18.28 1.02 -6.26
CA ASN A 274 -19.50 0.56 -6.95
C ASN A 274 -20.00 1.54 -8.03
N GLY A 275 -19.08 2.13 -8.81
CA GLY A 275 -19.41 3.07 -9.89
C GLY A 275 -19.73 4.47 -9.37
N THR A 276 -20.74 5.13 -9.93
CA THR A 276 -21.13 6.51 -9.53
C THR A 276 -21.51 6.61 -8.06
N SER A 277 -22.13 5.56 -7.50
CA SER A 277 -22.46 5.43 -6.08
C SER A 277 -21.26 5.38 -5.13
N THR A 278 -20.02 5.30 -5.64
CA THR A 278 -18.83 5.23 -4.78
C THR A 278 -18.74 6.47 -3.92
N VAL A 279 -18.73 6.31 -2.60
CA VAL A 279 -18.51 7.40 -1.66
C VAL A 279 -17.06 7.86 -1.79
N ILE A 280 -16.85 9.14 -2.12
CA ILE A 280 -15.54 9.79 -2.11
C ILE A 280 -15.67 11.04 -1.25
N LYS A 281 -15.02 11.04 -0.08
CA LYS A 281 -14.94 12.19 0.82
C LYS A 281 -13.56 12.83 0.68
N SER A 282 -13.51 14.08 0.24
CA SER A 282 -12.29 14.90 0.36
C SER A 282 -11.95 15.09 1.84
N LEU A 283 -10.70 14.85 2.20
CA LEU A 283 -10.18 15.13 3.54
C LEU A 283 -9.40 16.46 3.58
N GLY A 284 -8.93 16.93 2.42
CA GLY A 284 -8.29 18.22 2.23
C GLY A 284 -7.01 18.15 1.39
N LYS A 285 -6.34 19.29 1.24
CA LYS A 285 -4.97 19.37 0.74
C LYS A 285 -4.02 18.81 1.82
N ALA A 286 -3.11 17.92 1.43
CA ALA A 286 -2.08 17.42 2.32
C ALA A 286 -0.99 18.50 2.54
N PRO A 287 -0.53 18.73 3.78
CA PRO A 287 0.53 19.70 4.07
C PRO A 287 1.88 19.31 3.46
N GLY A 288 2.70 20.33 3.18
CA GLY A 288 4.01 20.19 2.55
C GLY A 288 3.95 20.20 1.01
N ALA A 289 5.12 20.02 0.39
CA ALA A 289 5.27 19.98 -1.07
C ALA A 289 5.42 18.54 -1.60
N PHE A 290 5.04 18.35 -2.86
CA PHE A 290 5.10 17.08 -3.57
C PHE A 290 5.94 17.25 -4.85
N THR A 291 7.16 17.78 -4.66
CA THR A 291 8.18 18.07 -5.69
C THR A 291 8.90 16.85 -6.25
N ASP A 292 8.87 15.73 -5.52
CA ASP A 292 9.52 14.49 -5.93
C ASP A 292 8.92 13.99 -7.25
N TRP A 293 9.76 13.55 -8.19
CA TRP A 293 9.35 13.38 -9.58
C TRP A 293 8.50 12.12 -9.81
N GLU A 294 8.53 11.14 -8.89
CA GLU A 294 7.62 9.99 -8.88
C GLU A 294 7.36 9.47 -7.45
N HIS A 295 6.09 9.19 -7.17
CA HIS A 295 5.59 8.69 -5.88
C HIS A 295 5.05 7.26 -5.98
N PHE A 296 5.18 6.52 -4.88
CA PHE A 296 4.69 5.15 -4.70
C PHE A 296 4.29 4.92 -3.24
N ARG A 297 3.85 3.69 -2.92
CA ARG A 297 3.48 3.31 -1.55
C ARG A 297 4.46 2.31 -0.94
N PHE A 298 4.80 2.52 0.32
CA PHE A 298 5.34 1.48 1.20
C PHE A 298 4.19 0.66 1.79
N THR A 299 4.37 -0.65 1.85
CA THR A 299 3.34 -1.60 2.32
C THR A 299 3.88 -2.50 3.43
N PRO A 300 3.03 -3.03 4.33
CA PRO A 300 3.37 -4.20 5.12
C PRO A 300 3.63 -5.43 4.22
N ALA A 301 4.19 -6.50 4.80
CA ALA A 301 4.39 -7.79 4.13
C ALA A 301 3.08 -8.52 3.77
N TYR A 302 1.95 -8.15 4.40
CA TYR A 302 0.60 -8.56 4.03
C TYR A 302 -0.27 -7.31 3.92
N ASP A 303 -0.69 -7.01 2.69
CA ASP A 303 -1.32 -5.76 2.28
C ASP A 303 -2.65 -6.09 1.57
N PRO A 304 -3.75 -6.30 2.33
CA PRO A 304 -5.03 -6.73 1.77
C PRO A 304 -5.78 -5.55 1.13
N LEU A 305 -5.45 -5.25 -0.12
CA LEU A 305 -6.18 -4.27 -0.92
C LEU A 305 -7.63 -4.72 -1.14
N ASN A 306 -8.57 -3.93 -0.64
CA ASN A 306 -9.97 -4.29 -0.38
C ASN A 306 -11.00 -3.19 -0.74
N GLY A 307 -10.62 -2.15 -1.51
CA GLY A 307 -11.48 -1.01 -1.84
C GLY A 307 -12.50 -1.21 -2.97
N GLY A 308 -12.64 -2.43 -3.52
CA GLY A 308 -13.45 -2.74 -4.70
C GLY A 308 -14.17 -4.07 -4.61
#